data_AF-A0ABC9VEY3-F1
#
_entry.id   AF-A0ABC9VEY3-F1
#
_cell.length_a   1.000
_cell.length_b   1.000
_cell.length_c   1.000
_cell.angle_alpha   90.00
_cell.angle_beta   90.00
_cell.angle_gamma   90.00
#
_symmetry.space_group_name_H-M   'P 1'
#
loop_
_entity.id
_entity.type
_entity.pdbx_description
1 polymer ?
#
loop_
_entity_poly.entity_id
_entity_poly.type
_entity_poly.pdbx_seq_one_letter_code
_entity_poly.pdbx_strand_id
1 'polypeptide(L)'
;MNGGQKTWLDSLTVKALEQFSEDMMAAVKNGEDKERQRFYEGMAVASKLAAMKLKGEFEYIDEEFIHHVYENMKTLINDTFSASKENTKERCSFCLREKNRLARGPFASICEDCLQFGLQVIESQK
;
A
#
# COMPACT_ATOMS: atom_id res chain seq x y z
N MET A 1 -19.44 -14.91 -23.95
CA MET A 1 -18.14 -14.36 -24.39
C MET A 1 -17.28 -14.17 -23.15
N ASN A 2 -16.02 -14.58 -23.27
CA ASN A 2 -15.05 -14.81 -22.20
C ASN A 2 -14.65 -13.54 -21.44
N GLY A 3 -14.27 -13.74 -20.17
CA GLY A 3 -13.57 -12.74 -19.36
C GLY A 3 -13.14 -13.32 -18.03
N GLY A 4 -12.36 -14.40 -18.05
CA GLY A 4 -11.79 -15.05 -16.87
C GLY A 4 -10.83 -14.14 -16.08
N GLN A 5 -11.38 -13.27 -15.24
CA GLN A 5 -10.65 -12.61 -14.14
C GLN A 5 -10.71 -13.49 -12.88
N LYS A 6 -10.15 -14.69 -12.94
CA LYS A 6 -9.92 -15.55 -11.78
C LYS A 6 -8.69 -16.40 -12.05
N THR A 7 -7.53 -16.02 -11.53
CA THR A 7 -6.37 -16.95 -11.52
C THR A 7 -5.27 -16.59 -10.51
N TRP A 8 -4.97 -15.31 -10.23
CA TRP A 8 -3.81 -15.04 -9.36
C TRP A 8 -4.09 -15.21 -7.86
N LEU A 9 -5.23 -14.70 -7.37
CA LEU A 9 -5.63 -14.86 -5.97
C LEU A 9 -5.91 -16.33 -5.58
N ASP A 10 -6.38 -17.16 -6.53
CA ASP A 10 -6.65 -18.58 -6.30
C ASP A 10 -5.36 -19.41 -6.10
N SER A 11 -4.21 -18.88 -6.54
CA SER A 11 -2.88 -19.46 -6.31
C SER A 11 -2.16 -18.90 -5.08
N LEU A 12 -2.74 -17.87 -4.46
CA LEU A 12 -2.13 -17.11 -3.38
C LEU A 12 -2.39 -17.80 -2.04
N THR A 13 -1.42 -18.60 -1.59
CA THR A 13 -1.52 -19.25 -0.28
C THR A 13 -1.24 -18.26 0.84
N VAL A 14 -1.87 -18.49 1.99
CA VAL A 14 -1.56 -17.80 3.25
C VAL A 14 -0.05 -17.76 3.51
N LYS A 15 0.64 -18.90 3.36
CA LYS A 15 2.08 -19.01 3.59
C LYS A 15 2.90 -18.14 2.63
N ALA A 16 2.50 -18.06 1.36
CA ALA A 16 3.19 -17.23 0.38
C ALA A 16 3.06 -15.73 0.71
N LEU A 17 1.88 -15.29 1.16
CA LEU A 17 1.66 -13.91 1.60
C LEU A 17 2.44 -13.55 2.86
N GLU A 18 2.53 -14.48 3.82
CA GLU A 18 3.33 -14.30 5.03
C GLU A 18 4.81 -14.23 4.70
N GLN A 19 5.33 -15.14 3.86
CA GLN A 19 6.72 -15.10 3.41
C GLN A 19 7.02 -13.80 2.66
N PHE A 20 6.13 -13.38 1.76
CA PHE A 20 6.28 -12.12 1.04
C PHE A 20 6.34 -10.92 1.99
N SER A 21 5.52 -10.91 3.05
CA SER A 21 5.57 -9.86 4.08
C SER A 21 6.94 -9.81 4.76
N GLU A 22 7.51 -10.97 5.10
CA GLU A 22 8.80 -11.07 5.77
C GLU A 22 9.94 -10.62 4.85
N ASP A 23 9.90 -11.02 3.58
CA ASP A 23 10.90 -10.65 2.57
C ASP A 23 10.92 -9.14 2.34
N MET A 24 9.75 -8.50 2.27
CA MET A 24 9.64 -7.04 2.14
C MET A 24 10.21 -6.32 3.38
N MET A 25 9.94 -6.82 4.59
CA MET A 25 10.53 -6.28 5.83
C MET A 25 12.03 -6.53 5.94
N ALA A 26 12.55 -7.60 5.34
CA ALA A 26 13.99 -7.83 5.26
C ALA A 26 14.66 -6.85 4.30
N ALA A 27 14.01 -6.51 3.17
CA ALA A 27 14.51 -5.52 2.21
C ALA A 27 14.62 -4.10 2.80
N VAL A 28 13.77 -3.76 3.78
CA VAL A 28 13.81 -2.50 4.54
C VAL A 28 15.11 -2.34 5.35
N LYS A 29 15.64 -3.43 5.94
CA LYS A 29 16.83 -3.36 6.81
C LYS A 29 18.13 -3.00 6.07
N ASN A 30 18.13 -3.07 4.73
CA ASN A 30 19.32 -2.90 3.91
C ASN A 30 19.29 -1.66 2.99
N GLY A 31 18.25 -0.82 3.06
CA GLY A 31 18.05 0.31 2.16
C GLY A 31 18.40 1.66 2.78
N GLU A 32 19.26 2.45 2.11
CA GLU A 32 19.55 3.85 2.49
C GLU A 32 18.45 4.84 2.05
N ASP A 33 17.55 4.42 1.15
CA ASP A 33 16.48 5.23 0.59
C ASP A 33 15.17 5.10 1.38
N LYS A 34 14.78 6.20 2.05
CA LYS A 34 13.56 6.29 2.86
C LYS A 34 12.26 6.11 2.05
N GLU A 35 12.23 6.51 0.78
CA GLU A 35 11.02 6.32 -0.05
C GLU A 35 10.81 4.83 -0.35
N ARG A 36 11.90 4.16 -0.70
CA ARG A 36 11.92 2.72 -0.97
C ARG A 36 11.61 1.90 0.28
N GLN A 37 12.10 2.34 1.44
CA GLN A 37 11.77 1.74 2.73
C GLN A 37 10.26 1.75 2.99
N ARG A 38 9.62 2.92 2.88
CA ARG A 38 8.18 3.09 3.10
C ARG A 38 7.33 2.25 2.15
N PHE A 39 7.77 2.13 0.90
CA PHE A 39 7.09 1.29 -0.09
C PHE A 39 7.09 -0.18 0.35
N TYR A 40 8.24 -0.73 0.73
CA TYR A 40 8.33 -2.12 1.19
C TYR A 40 7.58 -2.36 2.51
N GLU A 41 7.60 -1.41 3.44
CA GLU A 41 6.78 -1.47 4.66
C GLU A 41 5.28 -1.56 4.31
N GLY A 42 4.80 -0.73 3.38
CA GLY A 42 3.41 -0.75 2.93
C GLY A 42 3.03 -2.09 2.28
N MET A 43 3.91 -2.66 1.45
CA MET A 43 3.68 -3.98 0.84
C MET A 43 3.62 -5.09 1.88
N ALA A 44 4.49 -5.07 2.88
CA ALA A 44 4.49 -6.04 3.96
C ALA A 44 3.18 -6.01 4.77
N VAL A 45 2.73 -4.82 5.15
CA VAL A 45 1.47 -4.65 5.88
C VAL A 45 0.29 -5.16 5.05
N ALA A 46 0.22 -4.79 3.77
CA ALA A 46 -0.88 -5.20 2.89
C ALA A 46 -0.92 -6.73 2.70
N SER A 47 0.22 -7.38 2.48
CA SER A 47 0.26 -8.84 2.30
C SER A 47 -0.06 -9.59 3.59
N LYS A 48 0.38 -9.09 4.75
CA LYS A 48 0.02 -9.68 6.03
C LYS A 48 -1.47 -9.59 6.30
N LEU A 49 -2.11 -8.45 6.04
CA LEU A 49 -3.57 -8.31 6.16
C LEU A 49 -4.31 -9.25 5.21
N ALA A 50 -3.84 -9.40 3.97
CA ALA A 50 -4.41 -10.37 3.04
C ALA A 50 -4.30 -11.81 3.57
N ALA A 51 -3.17 -12.18 4.18
CA ALA A 51 -2.97 -13.51 4.77
C ALA A 51 -3.93 -13.75 5.95
N MET A 52 -4.07 -12.77 6.84
CA MET A 52 -4.97 -12.84 7.99
C MET A 52 -6.44 -12.98 7.55
N LYS A 53 -6.86 -12.26 6.50
CA LYS A 53 -8.19 -12.42 5.89
C LYS A 53 -8.41 -13.83 5.35
N LEU A 54 -7.42 -14.38 4.63
CA LEU A 54 -7.51 -15.74 4.07
C LEU A 54 -7.50 -16.82 5.16
N LYS A 55 -6.87 -16.59 6.31
CA LYS A 55 -6.95 -17.45 7.49
C LYS A 55 -8.31 -17.38 8.20
N GLY A 56 -9.17 -16.43 7.85
CA GLY A 56 -10.41 -16.16 8.56
C GLY A 56 -10.19 -15.52 9.94
N GLU A 57 -9.04 -14.89 10.18
CA GLU A 57 -8.78 -14.18 11.44
C GLU A 57 -9.64 -12.91 11.57
N PHE A 58 -10.15 -12.40 10.45
CA PHE A 58 -11.22 -11.41 10.39
C PHE A 58 -12.01 -11.56 9.07
N GLU A 59 -13.31 -11.29 9.11
CA GLU A 59 -14.17 -11.29 7.90
C GLU A 59 -14.15 -9.95 7.16
N TYR A 60 -14.15 -8.86 7.92
CA TYR A 60 -14.20 -7.49 7.43
C TYR A 60 -13.26 -6.63 8.27
N ILE A 61 -12.44 -5.83 7.61
CA ILE A 61 -11.73 -4.75 8.28
C ILE A 61 -12.61 -3.52 8.10
N ASP A 62 -13.10 -3.00 9.22
CA ASP A 62 -13.84 -1.75 9.24
C ASP A 62 -12.96 -0.60 8.71
N GLU A 63 -13.48 0.08 7.69
CA GLU A 63 -12.83 1.24 7.08
C GLU A 63 -12.62 2.35 8.11
N GLU A 64 -13.55 2.49 9.06
CA GLU A 64 -13.44 3.42 10.18
C GLU A 64 -12.31 3.01 11.15
N PHE A 65 -12.10 1.71 11.37
CA PHE A 65 -10.99 1.20 12.18
C PHE A 65 -9.63 1.48 11.52
N ILE A 66 -9.49 1.24 10.21
CA ILE A 66 -8.25 1.56 9.48
C ILE A 66 -8.01 3.07 9.45
N HIS A 67 -9.06 3.86 9.26
CA HIS A 67 -8.97 5.31 9.35
C HIS A 67 -8.48 5.75 10.73
N HIS A 68 -9.00 5.16 11.82
CA HIS A 68 -8.53 5.43 13.17
C HIS A 68 -7.08 5.00 13.41
N VAL A 69 -6.66 3.82 12.94
CA VAL A 69 -5.26 3.38 13.03
C VAL A 69 -4.35 4.34 12.28
N TYR A 70 -4.73 4.77 11.08
CA TYR A 70 -3.97 5.71 10.28
C TYR A 70 -3.88 7.10 10.93
N GLU A 71 -5.01 7.68 11.37
CA GLU A 71 -5.02 8.98 12.04
C GLU A 71 -4.22 8.92 13.35
N ASN A 72 -4.29 7.84 14.12
CA ASN A 72 -3.45 7.67 15.32
C ASN A 72 -1.94 7.62 15.01
N MET A 73 -1.56 6.94 13.92
CA MET A 73 -0.15 6.93 13.46
C MET A 73 0.29 8.32 12.99
N LYS A 74 -0.61 9.07 12.36
CA LYS A 74 -0.37 10.45 11.92
C LYS A 74 -0.26 11.41 13.11
N THR A 75 -1.00 11.21 14.20
CA THR A 75 -0.82 11.99 15.44
C THR A 75 0.58 11.81 16.02
N LEU A 76 1.12 10.58 15.98
CA LEU A 76 2.51 10.29 16.37
C LEU A 76 3.54 11.05 15.50
N ILE A 77 3.24 11.27 14.22
CA ILE A 77 4.10 12.01 13.28
C ILE A 77 3.93 13.53 13.45
N ASN A 78 2.70 13.98 13.73
CA ASN A 78 2.33 15.39 13.88
C ASN A 78 2.75 16.02 15.21
N ASP A 79 3.01 15.23 16.26
CA ASP A 79 3.69 15.74 17.46
C ASP A 79 5.13 16.22 17.17
N THR A 80 5.67 15.92 15.98
CA THR A 80 6.94 16.50 15.48
C THR A 80 6.75 17.68 14.52
N PHE A 81 5.55 17.88 13.95
CA PHE A 81 5.26 18.94 12.99
C PHE A 81 3.85 19.49 13.19
N SER A 82 3.72 20.42 14.11
CA SER A 82 2.48 21.17 14.29
C SER A 82 2.26 22.19 13.16
N ALA A 83 0.99 22.26 12.75
CA ALA A 83 0.32 23.36 12.05
C ALA A 83 0.57 23.57 10.54
N SER A 84 -0.39 23.13 9.73
CA SER A 84 -1.16 24.05 8.88
C SER A 84 -2.36 23.35 8.24
N LYS A 85 -3.55 23.89 8.52
CA LYS A 85 -4.76 23.71 7.70
C LYS A 85 -4.56 24.48 6.38
N GLU A 86 -5.31 24.07 5.35
CA GLU A 86 -5.59 24.77 4.09
C GLU A 86 -4.59 24.63 2.91
N ASN A 87 -4.70 23.51 2.21
CA ASN A 87 -5.01 23.42 0.77
C ASN A 87 -4.86 21.94 0.39
N THR A 88 -5.94 21.17 0.36
CA THR A 88 -5.88 19.75 -0.02
C THR A 88 -5.71 19.64 -1.54
N LYS A 89 -4.56 20.06 -2.06
CA LYS A 89 -4.05 19.52 -3.31
C LYS A 89 -3.80 18.04 -3.03
N GLU A 90 -4.64 17.20 -3.62
CA GLU A 90 -4.54 15.75 -3.45
C GLU A 90 -3.14 15.27 -3.86
N ARG A 91 -2.54 14.43 -3.03
CA ARG A 91 -1.18 13.91 -3.22
C ARG A 91 -1.27 12.47 -3.69
N CYS A 92 -0.34 12.06 -4.54
CA CYS A 92 -0.20 10.65 -4.89
C CYS A 92 0.22 9.85 -3.66
N SER A 93 -0.47 8.77 -3.35
CA SER A 93 -0.16 7.88 -2.22
C SER A 93 1.20 7.17 -2.36
N PHE A 94 1.79 7.16 -3.56
CA PHE A 94 3.04 6.46 -3.86
C PHE A 94 4.25 7.39 -3.85
N CYS A 95 4.22 8.50 -4.61
CA CYS A 95 5.33 9.46 -4.64
C CYS A 95 5.17 10.64 -3.69
N LEU A 96 4.04 10.75 -2.99
CA LEU A 96 3.71 11.82 -2.03
C LEU A 96 3.80 13.26 -2.58
N ARG A 97 3.91 13.40 -3.91
CA ARG A 97 3.87 14.70 -4.60
C ARG A 97 2.43 15.10 -4.87
N GLU A 98 2.17 16.40 -4.82
CA GLU A 98 0.92 16.99 -5.29
C GLU A 98 0.78 16.77 -6.80
N LYS A 99 -0.41 16.34 -7.23
CA LYS A 99 -0.67 16.03 -8.63
C LYS A 99 -2.04 16.54 -9.04
N ASN A 100 -2.12 17.10 -10.24
CA ASN A 100 -3.38 17.65 -10.77
C ASN A 100 -4.36 16.56 -11.20
N ARG A 101 -3.87 15.35 -11.48
CA ARG A 101 -4.67 14.21 -11.95
C ARG A 101 -4.27 12.96 -11.19
N LEU A 102 -5.23 12.37 -10.50
CA LEU A 102 -5.09 11.16 -9.71
C LEU A 102 -6.19 10.18 -10.10
N ALA A 103 -5.82 8.91 -10.28
CA ALA A 103 -6.77 7.81 -10.28
C ALA A 103 -7.08 7.46 -8.83
N ARG A 104 -8.34 7.61 -8.44
CA ARG A 104 -8.80 7.40 -7.06
C ARG A 104 -9.29 5.96 -6.89
N GLY A 105 -8.69 5.25 -5.94
CA GLY A 105 -9.21 4.00 -5.40
C GLY A 105 -9.69 4.19 -3.96
N PRO A 106 -10.32 3.17 -3.37
CA PRO A 106 -10.85 3.23 -2.01
C PRO A 106 -9.78 3.56 -0.95
N PHE A 107 -8.53 3.16 -1.18
CA PHE A 107 -7.45 3.26 -0.18
C PHE A 107 -6.19 3.99 -0.66
N ALA A 108 -6.16 4.41 -1.92
CA ALA A 108 -5.00 5.07 -2.51
C ALA A 108 -5.41 5.95 -3.69
N SER A 109 -4.70 7.05 -3.89
CA SER A 109 -4.78 7.87 -5.08
C SER A 109 -3.45 7.80 -5.80
N ILE A 110 -3.42 7.32 -7.04
CA ILE A 110 -2.19 7.12 -7.81
C ILE A 110 -2.11 8.11 -8.97
N CYS A 111 -0.93 8.70 -9.17
CA CYS A 111 -0.67 9.55 -10.33
C CYS A 111 -0.25 8.73 -11.54
N GLU A 112 -0.37 9.33 -12.72
CA GLU A 112 -0.01 8.71 -13.99
C GLU A 112 1.44 8.19 -14.02
N ASP A 113 2.40 8.98 -13.54
CA ASP A 113 3.82 8.58 -13.51
C ASP A 113 4.04 7.29 -12.70
N CYS A 114 3.44 7.22 -11.50
CA CYS A 114 3.56 6.04 -10.64
C CYS A 114 2.83 4.83 -11.22
N LEU A 115 1.71 5.05 -11.94
CA LEU A 115 0.98 3.98 -12.61
C LEU A 115 1.80 3.40 -13.78
N GLN A 116 2.41 4.26 -14.60
CA GLN A 116 3.28 3.85 -15.71
C GLN A 116 4.51 3.09 -15.21
N PHE A 117 5.15 3.60 -14.15
CA PHE A 117 6.25 2.90 -13.50
C PHE A 117 5.82 1.50 -13.01
N GLY A 118 4.64 1.38 -12.39
CA GLY A 118 4.10 0.09 -11.96
C GLY A 118 3.94 -0.90 -13.11
N LEU A 119 3.47 -0.45 -14.28
CA LEU A 119 3.37 -1.30 -15.48
C LEU A 119 4.74 -1.79 -15.96
N GLN A 120 5.73 -0.90 -16.02
CA GLN A 120 7.10 -1.27 -16.42
C GLN A 120 7.72 -2.32 -15.50
N VAL A 121 7.49 -2.18 -14.18
CA VAL A 121 7.95 -3.16 -13.19
C VAL A 121 7.32 -4.52 -13.44
N ILE A 122 6.01 -4.59 -13.69
CA ILE A 122 5.31 -5.85 -14.00
C ILE A 122 5.86 -6.49 -15.28
N GLU A 123 6.10 -5.70 -16.33
CA GLU A 123 6.63 -6.19 -17.60
C GLU A 123 8.05 -6.74 -17.46
N SER A 124 8.88 -6.13 -16.61
CA SER A 124 10.26 -6.57 -16.36
C SER A 124 10.36 -7.89 -15.57
N GLN A 125 9.25 -8.37 -15.01
CA GLN A 125 9.16 -9.63 -14.27
C GLN A 125 8.67 -10.81 -15.12
N LYS A 126 8.37 -10.59 -16.40
CA LYS A 126 8.11 -11.66 -17.38
C LYS A 126 9.42 -12.21 -17.95
#